data_AF-A0A5A7Y6W8-F1
#
_entry.id   AF-A0A5A7Y6W8-F1
#
_cell.length_a   1.000
_cell.length_b   1.000
_cell.length_c   1.000
_cell.angle_alpha   90.00
_cell.angle_beta   90.00
_cell.angle_gamma   90.00
#
_symmetry.space_group_name_H-M   'P 1'
#
loop_
_entity.id
_entity.type
_entity.pdbx_description
1 polymer ?
#
loop_
_entity_poly.entity_id
_entity_poly.type
_entity_poly.pdbx_seq_one_letter_code
_entity_poly.pdbx_strand_id
1 'polypeptide(L)'
;MLKTFWGGESGWRDEQLDDGTVIWTAPDGRQHITTPGSRLLFPELSEPTATVQASGMPAAHTAGLTMPRRRTTRAQDRAARIQREREAP
;
A
#
# COMPACT_ATOMS: atom_id res chain seq x y z
N MET A 1 -3.05 -19.50 11.85
CA MET A 1 -1.79 -18.82 11.49
C MET A 1 -2.13 -17.40 11.05
N LEU A 2 -1.79 -16.37 11.82
CA LEU A 2 -2.13 -14.96 11.54
C LEU A 2 -1.13 -14.39 10.53
N LYS A 3 -1.60 -13.85 9.39
CA LYS A 3 -0.79 -13.45 8.22
C LYS A 3 -0.52 -11.93 8.13
N THR A 4 -0.80 -11.15 9.16
CA THR A 4 -0.76 -9.69 9.05
C THR A 4 -0.02 -9.04 10.21
N PHE A 5 1.12 -8.43 9.88
CA PHE A 5 1.76 -7.41 10.70
C PHE A 5 0.78 -6.24 10.82
N TRP A 6 0.35 -5.91 12.04
CA TRP A 6 -0.52 -4.77 12.28
C TRP A 6 0.32 -3.48 12.18
N GLY A 7 -0.01 -2.61 11.23
CA GLY A 7 0.60 -1.28 11.11
C GLY A 7 -0.10 -0.23 11.98
N GLY A 8 0.52 0.94 12.16
CA GLY A 8 -0.04 2.07 12.91
C GLY A 8 0.90 2.63 13.99
N GLU A 9 0.42 3.57 14.81
CA GLU A 9 1.22 4.23 15.86
C GLU A 9 1.80 3.24 16.88
N SER A 10 1.05 2.17 17.17
CA SER A 10 1.46 1.06 18.05
C SER A 10 1.84 -0.23 17.28
N GLY A 11 2.03 -0.13 15.97
CA GLY A 11 2.28 -1.24 15.07
C GLY A 11 3.64 -1.17 14.37
N TRP A 12 3.84 -2.04 13.39
CA TRP A 12 4.98 -1.96 12.48
C TRP A 12 4.88 -0.69 11.63
N ARG A 13 6.03 -0.05 11.37
CA ARG A 13 6.16 1.08 10.45
C ARG A 13 7.30 0.81 9.48
N ASP A 14 7.16 1.28 8.24
CA ASP A 14 8.24 1.28 7.26
C ASP A 14 8.54 2.71 6.77
N GLU A 15 9.82 2.95 6.53
CA GLU A 15 10.33 4.11 5.79
C GLU A 15 11.12 3.59 4.59
N GLN A 16 10.77 4.05 3.39
CA GLN A 16 11.42 3.66 2.15
C GLN A 16 12.27 4.83 1.65
N LEU A 17 13.55 4.57 1.44
CA LEU A 17 14.51 5.53 0.92
C LEU A 17 14.59 5.45 -0.60
N ASP A 18 15.06 6.52 -1.23
CA ASP A 18 15.15 6.62 -2.68
C ASP A 18 16.11 5.59 -3.30
N ASP A 19 17.09 5.08 -2.53
CA ASP A 19 18.02 4.02 -2.96
C ASP A 19 17.44 2.59 -2.84
N GLY A 20 16.14 2.48 -2.52
CA GLY A 20 15.43 1.23 -2.35
C GLY A 20 15.64 0.56 -0.98
N THR A 21 16.40 1.17 -0.07
CA THR A 21 16.50 0.69 1.31
C THR A 21 15.17 0.85 2.04
N VAL A 22 14.74 -0.21 2.74
CA VAL A 22 13.56 -0.18 3.61
C VAL A 22 13.99 -0.32 5.06
N ILE A 23 13.61 0.68 5.88
CA ILE A 23 13.80 0.68 7.33
C ILE A 23 12.48 0.27 7.97
N TRP A 24 12.48 -0.89 8.62
CA TRP A 24 11.35 -1.41 9.37
C TRP A 24 11.50 -1.07 10.84
N THR A 25 10.50 -0.42 11.43
CA THR A 25 10.40 -0.21 12.88
C THR A 25 9.37 -1.17 13.45
N ALA A 26 9.83 -2.06 14.34
CA ALA A 26 8.96 -2.96 15.09
C ALA A 26 8.16 -2.20 16.17
N PRO A 27 7.05 -2.76 16.68
CA PRO A 27 6.24 -2.12 17.73
C PRO A 27 7.00 -1.82 19.02
N ASP A 28 8.08 -2.57 19.30
CA ASP A 28 8.97 -2.37 20.45
C ASP A 28 10.09 -1.35 20.17
N GLY A 29 10.07 -0.70 19.01
CA GLY A 29 11.03 0.32 18.60
C GLY A 29 12.30 -0.21 17.94
N ARG A 30 12.50 -1.53 17.82
CA ARG A 30 13.69 -2.07 17.12
C ARG A 30 13.62 -1.79 15.63
N GLN A 31 14.78 -1.48 15.04
CA GLN A 31 14.89 -1.22 13.62
C GLN A 31 15.56 -2.38 12.88
N HIS A 32 15.02 -2.69 11.70
CA HIS A 32 15.56 -3.68 10.78
C HIS A 32 15.72 -3.04 9.40
N ILE A 33 16.92 -3.11 8.84
CA ILE A 33 17.25 -2.50 7.56
C ILE A 33 17.35 -3.60 6.50
N THR A 34 16.64 -3.43 5.39
CA THR A 34 16.72 -4.34 4.24
C THR A 34 17.07 -3.54 2.99
N THR A 35 18.04 -4.01 2.22
CA THR A 35 18.39 -3.46 0.91
C THR A 35 17.96 -4.40 -0.20
N PRO A 36 17.71 -3.89 -1.42
CA PRO A 36 17.35 -4.74 -2.55
C PRO A 36 18.48 -5.72 -2.89
N GLY A 37 18.17 -7.02 -2.97
CA GLY A 37 19.15 -8.02 -3.39
C GLY A 37 19.67 -7.82 -4.81
N SER A 38 18.87 -7.16 -5.67
CA SER A 38 19.28 -6.75 -7.02
C SER A 38 20.51 -5.86 -7.03
N ARG A 39 20.81 -5.16 -5.93
CA ARG A 39 22.01 -4.32 -5.80
C ARG A 39 23.31 -5.08 -6.02
N LEU A 40 23.32 -6.40 -5.76
CA LEU A 40 24.47 -7.26 -6.02
C LEU A 40 24.68 -7.57 -7.51
N LEU A 41 23.59 -7.60 -8.28
CA LEU A 41 23.61 -8.00 -9.70
C LEU A 41 23.54 -6.80 -10.65
N PHE A 42 22.86 -5.74 -10.23
CA PHE A 42 22.54 -4.53 -11.00
C PHE A 42 22.69 -3.29 -10.10
N PRO A 43 23.93 -2.95 -9.68
CA PRO A 43 24.19 -1.82 -8.78
C PRO A 43 23.70 -0.49 -9.37
N GLU A 44 23.89 -0.30 -10.68
CA GLU A 44 23.48 0.91 -11.42
C GLU A 44 21.96 1.15 -11.38
N LEU A 45 21.16 0.08 -11.40
CA LEU A 45 19.69 0.18 -11.32
C LEU A 45 19.17 0.32 -9.89
N SER A 46 20.05 0.20 -8.89
CA SER A 46 19.72 0.37 -7.48
C SER A 46 20.15 1.74 -6.95
N GLU A 47 20.66 2.62 -7.83
CA GLU A 47 20.89 4.02 -7.49
C GLU A 47 19.55 4.78 -7.40
N PRO A 48 19.45 5.76 -6.49
CA PRO A 48 18.28 6.63 -6.41
C PRO A 48 17.89 7.19 -7.78
N THR A 49 16.64 6.91 -8.19
CA THR A 49 16.06 7.64 -9.31
C THR A 49 15.87 9.08 -8.85
N ALA A 50 16.34 10.06 -9.65
CA ALA A 50 16.39 11.49 -9.31
C ALA A 50 15.16 11.96 -8.50
N THR A 51 15.38 12.85 -7.53
CA THR A 51 14.35 13.29 -6.58
C THR A 51 13.08 13.76 -7.28
N VAL A 52 11.99 13.02 -7.08
CA VAL A 52 10.68 13.39 -7.63
C VAL A 52 10.11 14.51 -6.78
N GLN A 53 10.05 15.72 -7.33
CA GLN A 53 9.26 16.79 -6.75
C GLN A 53 7.78 16.48 -7.00
N ALA A 54 7.04 16.13 -5.94
CA ALA A 54 5.61 15.88 -6.05
C ALA A 54 4.88 17.18 -6.43
N SER A 55 4.68 17.42 -7.72
CA SER A 55 4.00 18.60 -8.24
C SER A 55 2.48 18.40 -8.21
N GLY A 56 1.87 18.65 -7.05
CA GLY A 56 0.42 18.69 -6.88
C GLY A 56 -0.30 17.37 -7.20
N MET A 57 -1.59 17.32 -6.89
CA MET A 57 -2.43 16.19 -7.28
C MET A 57 -2.80 16.37 -8.76
N PRO A 58 -2.46 15.41 -9.65
CA PRO A 58 -2.84 15.51 -11.05
C PRO A 58 -4.37 15.58 -11.14
N ALA A 59 -4.86 16.44 -12.04
CA ALA A 59 -6.30 16.52 -12.29
C ALA A 59 -6.83 15.16 -12.72
N ALA A 60 -8.03 14.81 -12.23
CA ALA A 60 -8.65 13.53 -12.55
C ALA A 60 -8.88 13.43 -14.07
N HIS A 61 -8.11 12.56 -14.73
CA HIS A 61 -8.23 12.25 -16.16
C HIS A 61 -9.42 11.29 -16.36
N THR A 62 -10.63 11.84 -16.27
CA THR A 62 -11.87 11.06 -16.46
C THR A 62 -12.40 11.13 -17.89
N ALA A 63 -11.82 11.97 -18.74
CA ALA A 63 -12.18 12.09 -20.15
C ALA A 63 -11.89 10.78 -20.88
N GLY A 64 -12.88 10.25 -21.61
CA GLY A 64 -12.75 9.03 -22.40
C GLY A 64 -12.99 7.71 -21.64
N LEU A 65 -13.30 7.74 -20.34
CA LEU A 65 -13.69 6.52 -19.61
C LEU A 65 -15.12 6.11 -19.96
N THR A 66 -15.26 5.00 -20.70
CA THR A 66 -16.55 4.37 -21.04
C THR A 66 -16.97 3.28 -20.04
N MET A 67 -16.12 2.95 -19.07
CA MET A 67 -16.40 1.89 -18.09
C MET A 67 -17.59 2.26 -17.19
N PRO A 68 -18.58 1.38 -17.01
CA PRO A 68 -19.72 1.66 -16.13
C PRO A 68 -19.25 1.84 -14.69
N ARG A 69 -19.74 2.90 -14.04
CA ARG A 69 -19.46 3.14 -12.62
C ARG A 69 -20.29 2.19 -11.77
N ARG A 70 -19.67 1.67 -10.72
CA ARG A 70 -20.39 0.85 -9.73
C ARG A 70 -21.45 1.72 -9.04
N ARG A 71 -22.68 1.21 -8.98
CA ARG A 71 -23.81 1.93 -8.36
C ARG A 71 -23.83 1.83 -6.83
N THR A 72 -23.19 0.81 -6.27
CA THR A 72 -23.10 0.54 -4.83
C THR A 72 -21.65 0.38 -4.41
N THR A 73 -21.29 0.78 -3.20
CA THR A 73 -19.92 0.55 -2.71
C THR A 73 -19.75 -0.93 -2.34
N ARG A 74 -18.51 -1.43 -2.36
CA ARG A 74 -18.22 -2.81 -1.88
C ARG A 74 -18.65 -3.01 -0.42
N ALA A 75 -18.57 -1.96 0.39
CA ALA A 75 -19.02 -1.98 1.77
C ALA A 75 -20.54 -2.18 1.87
N GLN A 76 -21.32 -1.47 1.05
CA GLN A 76 -22.78 -1.64 0.97
C GLN A 76 -23.17 -3.04 0.49
N ASP A 77 -22.56 -3.54 -0.58
CA ASP A 77 -22.82 -4.90 -1.08
C ASP A 77 -22.52 -5.96 0.00
N ARG A 78 -21.42 -5.78 0.74
CA ARG A 78 -21.03 -6.68 1.83
C ARG A 78 -22.03 -6.65 2.98
N ALA A 79 -22.47 -5.45 3.40
CA ALA A 79 -23.45 -5.28 4.46
C ALA A 79 -24.80 -5.92 4.07
N ALA A 80 -25.27 -5.66 2.85
CA ALA A 80 -26.51 -6.26 2.34
C ALA A 80 -26.44 -7.78 2.26
N ARG A 81 -25.30 -8.34 1.85
CA ARG A 81 -25.09 -9.80 1.85
C ARG A 81 -25.15 -10.38 3.27
N ILE A 82 -24.42 -9.79 4.22
CA ILE A 82 -24.43 -10.24 5.63
C ILE A 82 -25.84 -10.18 6.22
N GLN A 83 -26.59 -9.11 5.93
CA GLN A 83 -27.96 -8.96 6.42
C GLN A 83 -28.87 -10.06 5.87
N ARG A 84 -28.80 -10.35 4.56
CA ARG A 84 -29.56 -11.46 3.95
C ARG A 84 -29.19 -12.81 4.54
N GLU A 85 -27.91 -13.06 4.82
CA GLU A 85 -27.45 -14.29 5.46
C GLU A 85 -28.01 -14.45 6.88
N ARG A 86 -28.27 -13.35 7.59
CA ARG A 86 -28.84 -13.34 8.95
C ARG A 86 -30.35 -13.48 8.98
N GLU A 87 -31.02 -13.04 7.92
CA GLU A 87 -32.48 -13.14 7.75
C GLU A 87 -32.92 -14.46 7.10
N ALA A 88 -31.97 -15.24 6.56
CA ALA A 88 -32.25 -16.57 6.04
C ALA A 88 -32.55 -17.54 7.21
N PRO A 89 -33.67 -18.28 7.14
CA PRO A 89 -34.10 -19.21 8.20
C PRO A 89 -33.18 -20.43 8.36
#